data_AF-A0A9I9E3L3-F1
#
_entry.id   AF-A0A9I9E3L3-F1
#
_cell.length_a   1.000
_cell.length_b   1.000
_cell.length_c   1.000
_cell.angle_alpha   90.00
_cell.angle_beta   90.00
_cell.angle_gamma   90.00
#
_symmetry.space_group_name_H-M   'P 1'
#
loop_
_entity.id
_entity.type
_entity.pdbx_description
1 polymer ?
#
loop_
_entity_poly.entity_id
_entity_poly.type
_entity_poly.pdbx_seq_one_letter_code
_entity_poly.pdbx_strand_id
1 'polypeptide(L)' 'MKDVEVADLAPTHPIRLGLALNFSVFYFEILNQSDKACSMAKE' A
#
# COMPACT_ATOMS: atom_id res chain seq x y z
N MET A 1 -18.77 -5.51 1.08
CA MET A 1 -17.35 -5.78 1.38
C MET A 1 -16.71 -4.39 1.45
N LYS A 2 -16.62 -3.81 2.66
CA LYS A 2 -16.03 -2.48 2.82
C LYS A 2 -14.55 -2.61 2.51
N ASP A 3 -14.12 -2.04 1.39
CA ASP A 3 -12.72 -1.82 1.11
C ASP A 3 -12.08 -1.22 2.36
N VAL A 4 -11.06 -1.91 2.85
CA VAL A 4 -10.32 -1.58 4.07
C VAL A 4 -10.20 -0.07 4.22
N GLU A 5 -10.63 0.45 5.37
CA GLU A 5 -10.63 1.86 5.79
C GLU A 5 -9.19 2.42 5.81
N VAL A 6 -8.60 2.63 4.64
CA VAL A 6 -7.37 3.42 4.47
C VAL A 6 -7.68 4.90 4.72
N ALA A 7 -8.96 5.29 4.57
CA ALA A 7 -9.43 6.66 4.75
C ALA A 7 -9.52 7.11 6.23
N ASP A 8 -9.70 6.19 7.19
CA ASP A 8 -9.93 6.54 8.60
C ASP A 8 -8.66 6.47 9.47
N LEU A 9 -7.59 5.83 8.97
CA LEU A 9 -6.31 5.83 9.65
C LEU A 9 -5.47 7.03 9.18
N ALA A 10 -5.12 7.89 10.14
CA ALA A 10 -4.16 8.96 9.93
C ALA A 10 -2.92 8.45 9.16
N PRO A 11 -2.36 9.23 8.23
CA PRO A 11 -1.25 8.81 7.36
C PRO A 11 0.02 8.37 8.14
N THR A 12 0.13 8.73 9.42
CA THR A 12 1.21 8.35 10.33
C THR A 12 0.95 7.06 11.12
N HIS A 13 -0.22 6.44 10.96
CA HIS A 13 -0.56 5.25 11.73
C HIS A 13 0.24 4.04 11.21
N PRO A 14 1.00 3.34 12.07
CA PRO A 14 1.90 2.26 11.64
C PRO A 14 1.21 1.11 10.90
N ILE A 15 -0.09 0.90 11.17
CA ILE A 15 -0.93 -0.09 10.47
C ILE A 15 -1.12 0.28 8.99
N ARG A 16 -1.36 1.57 8.67
CA ARG A 16 -1.55 2.03 7.30
C ARG A 16 -0.24 1.96 6.51
N LEU A 17 0.88 2.32 7.13
CA LEU A 17 2.21 2.21 6.54
C LEU A 17 2.57 0.75 6.23
N GLY A 18 2.30 -0.17 7.16
CA GLY A 18 2.54 -1.61 6.97
C GLY A 18 1.66 -2.24 5.87
N LEU A 19 0.44 -1.72 5.69
CA LEU A 19 -0.45 -2.12 4.61
C LEU A 19 0.02 -1.59 3.25
N ALA A 20 0.39 -0.31 3.17
CA ALA A 20 0.91 0.31 1.95
C ALA A 20 2.22 -0.37 1.49
N LEU A 21 3.10 -0.72 2.44
CA LEU A 21 4.32 -1.48 2.16
C LEU A 21 4.00 -2.89 1.65
N ASN A 22 3.11 -3.63 2.31
CA ASN A 22 2.69 -4.96 1.84
C ASN A 22 2.10 -4.91 0.44
N PHE A 23 1.25 -3.91 0.15
CA PHE A 23 0.68 -3.72 -1.17
C PHE A 23 1.75 -3.38 -2.21
N SER A 24 2.69 -2.49 -1.88
CA SER A 24 3.79 -2.14 -2.80
C SER A 24 4.64 -3.36 -3.14
N VAL A 25 4.98 -4.21 -2.15
CA VAL A 25 5.72 -5.46 -2.36
C VAL A 25 4.91 -6.46 -3.20
N PHE A 26 3.61 -6.60 -2.95
CA PHE A 26 2.74 -7.46 -3.75
C PHE A 26 2.71 -7.06 -5.23
N TYR A 27 2.58 -5.76 -5.53
CA TYR A 27 2.61 -5.27 -6.90
C TYR A 27 3.96 -5.47 -7.59
N PHE A 28 5.06 -5.39 -6.84
CA PHE A 28 6.40 -5.59 -7.36
C PHE A 28 6.71 -7.08 -7.61
N GLU A 29 6.54 -7.94 -6.60
CA GLU A 29 6.98 -9.34 -6.63
C GLU A 29 5.97 -10.28 -7.29
N ILE A 30 4.66 -10.05 -7.09
CA ILE A 30 3.62 -10.97 -7.57
C ILE A 30 3.10 -10.54 -8.93
N LEU A 31 2.81 -9.24 -9.09
CA LEU A 31 2.25 -8.70 -10.33
C LEU A 31 3.32 -8.27 -11.35
N ASN A 32 4.60 -8.25 -10.96
CA ASN A 32 5.71 -7.75 -11.78
C ASN A 32 5.46 -6.33 -12.34
N GLN A 33 4.70 -5.51 -11.59
CA GLN A 33 4.32 -4.14 -11.94
C GLN A 33 5.11 -3.13 -11.13
N SER A 34 6.41 -3.05 -11.41
CA SER A 34 7.36 -2.21 -10.66
C SER A 34 6.99 -0.72 -10.64
N ASP A 35 6.42 -0.19 -11.73
CA ASP A 35 5.99 1.22 -11.81
C ASP A 35 4.87 1.58 -10.83
N LYS A 36 3.89 0.67 -10.67
CA LYS A 36 2.77 0.86 -9.74
C LYS A 36 3.23 0.71 -8.28
N ALA A 37 4.10 -0.25 -8.02
CA ALA A 37 4.72 -0.41 -6.71
C ALA A 37 5.48 0.85 -6.28
N CYS A 38 6.26 1.45 -7.19
CA CYS A 38 7.02 2.66 -6.90
C CYS A 38 6.13 3.88 -6.65
N SER A 39 5.00 3.99 -7.37
CA SER A 39 4.02 5.07 -7.13
C SER A 39 3.35 4.94 -5.76
N MET A 40 2.97 3.73 -5.35
CA MET A 40 2.36 3.50 -4.02
C MET A 40 3.35 3.66 -2.87
N ALA A 41 4.63 3.36 -3.07
CA ALA A 41 5.67 3.58 -2.06
C ALA A 41 6.06 5.06 -1.88
N LYS A 42 5.61 5.95 -2.78
CA LYS A 42 5.91 7.39 -2.77
C LYS A 42 4.83 8.25 -2.12
N GLU A 43 3.64 7.70 -1.85
CA GLU A 43 2.57 8.34 -1.06
C GLU A 43 2.79 8.14 0.44
#